data_AF-A0A062IFJ8-F1
#
_entry.id   AF-A0A062IFJ8-F1
#
_cell.length_a   1.000
_cell.length_b   1.000
_cell.length_c   1.000
_cell.angle_alpha   90.00
_cell.angle_beta   90.00
_cell.angle_gamma   90.00
#
_symmetry.space_group_name_H-M   'P 1'
#
loop_
_entity.id
_entity.type
_entity.pdbx_description
1 polymer ?
#
loop_
_entity_poly.entity_id
_entity_poly.type
_entity_poly.pdbx_seq_one_letter_code
_entity_poly.pdbx_strand_id
1 'polypeptide(L)'
;MANDSVNLNEQEIRRMSYEEYRDFKTKLIENIRNIINQINGLQIASDLKDKVRTGLNDIISSLNSIFLHYDEMGFLENFKRDIADMSALLLAEPTANTVQKINSKIEEINSFIVNYSEIKRLFKELSVNALSPIVNEVNTELLNFRRLRNIADNARTENIYDNAVNKYRGLEESYRSYFYWGLGVLLCLSVGLLTLKQELVPHLFSTIEFWAVKVSLLLVGITLISYFLKQSAHYQRLADQNYQTQVELQAYPSFMESIPTEEAATVRKELALKYFGREIDGAAHKEMSNLISDQMKSTTEMVKATTEAIKNLKG
;
A
#
# COMPACT_ATOMS: atom_id res chain seq x y z
N MET A 1 11.52 -12.96 -5.16
CA MET A 1 12.38 -14.14 -4.90
C MET A 1 11.60 -15.42 -4.65
N ALA A 2 10.74 -15.56 -3.63
CA ALA A 2 9.94 -16.79 -3.46
C ALA A 2 8.74 -16.90 -4.43
N ASN A 3 8.21 -15.77 -4.92
CA ASN A 3 7.07 -15.75 -5.84
C ASN A 3 7.48 -16.01 -7.31
N ASP A 4 8.73 -15.70 -7.67
CA ASP A 4 9.24 -15.84 -9.05
C ASP A 4 9.61 -17.30 -9.37
N SER A 5 10.11 -18.05 -8.38
CA SER A 5 10.44 -19.48 -8.53
C SER A 5 9.20 -20.38 -8.66
N VAL A 6 8.08 -20.00 -8.04
CA VAL A 6 6.81 -20.72 -8.18
C VAL A 6 6.22 -20.53 -9.59
N ASN A 7 6.33 -19.32 -10.13
CA ASN A 7 5.82 -18.97 -11.45
C ASN A 7 6.62 -19.64 -12.59
N LEU A 8 7.95 -19.78 -12.42
CA LEU A 8 8.81 -20.52 -13.34
C LEU A 8 8.46 -22.02 -13.41
N ASN A 9 8.26 -22.67 -12.27
CA ASN A 9 7.86 -24.09 -12.21
C ASN A 9 6.49 -24.32 -12.87
N GLU A 10 5.53 -23.41 -12.67
CA GLU A 10 4.19 -23.54 -13.25
C GLU A 10 4.23 -23.40 -14.79
N GLN A 11 5.07 -22.50 -15.31
CA GLN A 11 5.26 -22.33 -16.75
C GLN A 11 5.93 -23.54 -17.40
N GLU A 12 6.92 -24.14 -16.75
CA GLU A 12 7.57 -25.36 -17.23
C GLU A 12 6.61 -26.55 -17.25
N ILE A 13 5.79 -26.72 -16.20
CA ILE A 13 4.75 -27.76 -16.14
C ILE A 13 3.75 -27.59 -17.29
N ARG A 14 3.25 -26.37 -17.53
CA ARG A 14 2.32 -26.10 -18.64
C ARG A 14 2.93 -26.39 -20.00
N ARG A 15 4.22 -26.11 -20.19
CA ARG A 15 4.93 -26.39 -21.44
C ARG A 15 5.04 -27.89 -21.68
N MET A 16 5.41 -28.67 -20.67
CA MET A 16 5.48 -30.14 -20.76
C MET A 16 4.11 -30.73 -21.11
N SER A 17 3.05 -30.31 -20.42
CA SER A 17 1.68 -30.78 -20.70
C SER A 17 1.20 -30.44 -22.11
N TYR A 18 1.61 -29.29 -22.66
CA TYR A 18 1.30 -28.92 -24.03
C TYR A 18 2.00 -29.81 -25.07
N GLU A 19 3.28 -30.12 -24.86
CA GLU A 19 4.05 -30.99 -25.76
C GLU A 19 3.49 -32.42 -25.77
N GLU A 20 3.17 -32.97 -24.59
CA GLU A 20 2.52 -34.27 -24.43
C GLU A 20 1.17 -34.33 -25.16
N TYR A 21 0.33 -33.31 -24.97
CA TYR A 21 -0.97 -33.21 -25.65
C TYR A 21 -0.83 -33.18 -27.17
N ARG A 22 0.13 -32.40 -27.70
CA ARG A 22 0.36 -32.29 -29.14
C ARG A 22 0.78 -33.63 -29.74
N ASP A 23 1.69 -34.34 -29.07
CA ASP A 23 2.14 -35.67 -29.48
C ASP A 23 0.98 -36.68 -29.44
N PHE A 24 0.21 -36.69 -28.35
CA PHE A 24 -0.97 -37.52 -28.20
C PHE A 24 -1.97 -37.33 -29.35
N LYS A 25 -2.33 -36.06 -29.63
CA LYS A 25 -3.27 -35.70 -30.70
C LYS A 25 -2.75 -36.12 -32.07
N THR A 26 -1.46 -35.94 -32.33
CA THR A 26 -0.83 -36.33 -33.60
C THR A 26 -0.92 -37.84 -33.81
N LYS A 27 -0.60 -38.64 -32.79
CA LYS A 27 -0.72 -40.11 -32.82
C LYS A 27 -2.16 -40.56 -33.03
N LEU A 28 -3.13 -39.91 -32.38
CA LEU A 28 -4.55 -40.22 -32.58
C LEU A 28 -4.99 -39.98 -34.03
N ILE A 29 -4.61 -38.84 -34.62
CA ILE A 29 -4.91 -38.52 -36.02
C ILE A 29 -4.25 -39.53 -36.96
N GLU A 30 -3.02 -39.94 -36.69
CA GLU A 30 -2.32 -40.97 -37.47
C GLU A 30 -3.05 -42.31 -37.43
N ASN A 31 -3.50 -42.75 -36.25
CA ASN A 31 -4.30 -43.97 -36.11
C ASN A 31 -5.60 -43.90 -36.92
N ILE A 32 -6.29 -42.76 -36.91
CA ILE A 32 -7.50 -42.56 -37.73
C ILE A 32 -7.18 -42.68 -39.22
N ARG A 33 -6.09 -42.06 -39.69
CA ARG A 33 -5.65 -42.15 -41.09
C ARG A 33 -5.30 -43.58 -41.48
N ASN A 34 -4.71 -44.35 -40.58
CA ASN A 34 -4.41 -45.76 -40.81
C ASN A 34 -5.69 -46.58 -41.03
N ILE A 35 -6.75 -46.35 -40.24
CA ILE A 35 -8.06 -46.99 -40.43
C ILE A 35 -8.66 -46.59 -41.79
N ILE A 36 -8.61 -45.30 -42.15
CA ILE A 36 -9.09 -44.84 -43.48
C ILE A 36 -8.38 -45.60 -44.61
N ASN A 37 -7.06 -45.74 -44.52
CA ASN A 37 -6.26 -46.45 -45.52
C ASN A 37 -6.61 -47.95 -45.58
N GLN A 38 -6.79 -48.60 -44.43
CA GLN A 38 -7.20 -50.00 -44.36
C GLN A 38 -8.57 -50.21 -45.03
N ILE A 39 -9.55 -49.35 -44.73
CA ILE A 39 -10.91 -49.43 -45.28
C ILE A 39 -10.92 -49.22 -46.80
N ASN A 40 -10.10 -48.32 -47.32
CA ASN A 40 -9.98 -48.09 -48.75
C ASN A 40 -9.53 -49.37 -49.50
N GLY A 41 -8.64 -50.16 -48.88
CA GLY A 41 -8.11 -51.41 -49.43
C GLY A 41 -9.09 -52.61 -49.42
N LEU A 42 -10.22 -52.53 -48.73
CA LEU A 42 -11.17 -53.65 -48.61
C LEU A 42 -12.01 -53.84 -49.89
N GLN A 43 -12.45 -55.05 -50.21
CA GLN A 43 -13.38 -55.29 -51.33
C GLN A 43 -14.85 -55.21 -50.86
N ILE A 44 -15.27 -54.02 -50.42
CA ILE A 44 -16.62 -53.74 -49.88
C ILE A 44 -17.29 -52.63 -50.72
N ALA A 45 -18.63 -52.54 -50.65
CA ALA A 45 -19.43 -51.52 -51.31
C ALA A 45 -18.89 -50.10 -51.07
N SER A 46 -18.82 -49.29 -52.14
CA SER A 46 -18.16 -47.98 -52.13
C SER A 46 -18.88 -46.97 -51.25
N ASP A 47 -20.21 -47.02 -51.20
CA ASP A 47 -21.05 -46.15 -50.38
C ASP A 47 -20.72 -46.27 -48.89
N LEU A 48 -20.50 -47.49 -48.40
CA LEU A 48 -20.18 -47.75 -47.00
C LEU A 48 -18.76 -47.26 -46.65
N LYS A 49 -17.80 -47.44 -47.57
CA LYS A 49 -16.45 -46.89 -47.40
C LYS A 49 -16.46 -45.37 -47.35
N ASP A 50 -17.22 -44.73 -48.24
CA ASP A 50 -17.28 -43.28 -48.34
C ASP A 50 -17.91 -42.66 -47.09
N LYS A 51 -18.95 -43.30 -46.52
CA LYS A 51 -19.54 -42.88 -45.23
C LYS A 51 -18.53 -42.91 -44.10
N VAL A 52 -17.85 -44.05 -43.93
CA VAL A 52 -16.84 -44.20 -42.87
C VAL A 52 -15.68 -43.23 -43.07
N ARG A 53 -15.18 -43.09 -44.31
CA ARG A 53 -14.12 -42.14 -44.64
C ARG A 53 -14.51 -40.71 -44.31
N THR A 54 -15.74 -40.31 -44.66
CA THR A 54 -16.25 -38.96 -44.38
C THR A 54 -16.32 -38.74 -42.87
N GLY A 55 -16.94 -39.65 -42.13
CA GLY A 55 -17.07 -39.52 -40.68
C GLY A 55 -15.72 -39.51 -39.94
N LEU A 56 -14.73 -40.31 -40.36
CA LEU A 56 -13.38 -40.27 -39.79
C LEU A 56 -12.64 -38.95 -40.12
N ASN A 57 -12.85 -38.38 -41.31
CA ASN A 57 -12.30 -37.07 -41.65
C ASN A 57 -12.95 -35.94 -40.84
N ASP A 58 -14.25 -36.04 -40.57
CA ASP A 58 -14.97 -35.09 -39.71
C ASP A 58 -14.44 -35.14 -38.27
N ILE A 59 -14.11 -36.33 -37.76
CA ILE A 59 -13.42 -36.51 -36.48
C ILE A 59 -12.04 -35.82 -36.52
N ILE A 60 -11.22 -36.02 -37.56
CA ILE A 60 -9.91 -35.35 -37.69
C ILE A 60 -10.08 -33.82 -37.70
N SER A 61 -11.05 -33.31 -38.46
CA SER A 61 -11.34 -31.87 -38.54
C SER A 61 -11.73 -31.31 -37.16
N SER A 62 -12.59 -32.03 -36.45
CA SER A 62 -13.04 -31.70 -35.11
C SER A 62 -11.90 -31.72 -34.09
N LEU A 63 -11.03 -32.74 -34.15
CA LEU A 63 -9.82 -32.80 -33.34
C LEU A 63 -8.98 -31.54 -33.54
N ASN A 64 -8.83 -31.06 -34.77
CA ASN A 64 -8.00 -29.88 -35.06
C ASN A 64 -8.64 -28.54 -34.67
N SER A 65 -9.98 -28.45 -34.67
CA SER A 65 -10.68 -27.17 -34.51
C SER A 65 -11.35 -26.99 -33.14
N ILE A 66 -11.86 -28.06 -32.54
CA ILE A 66 -12.60 -28.01 -31.27
C ILE A 66 -11.67 -28.26 -30.09
N PHE A 67 -10.80 -29.25 -30.21
CA PHE A 67 -9.86 -29.67 -29.17
C PHE A 67 -8.52 -28.96 -29.37
N LEU A 68 -8.30 -27.88 -28.64
CA LEU A 68 -7.12 -27.00 -28.77
C LEU A 68 -6.27 -26.94 -27.51
N HIS A 69 -6.81 -27.39 -26.36
CA HIS A 69 -6.18 -27.21 -25.06
C HIS A 69 -5.78 -28.55 -24.43
N TYR A 70 -4.66 -28.58 -23.71
CA TYR A 70 -4.14 -29.81 -23.10
C TYR A 70 -5.06 -30.38 -22.02
N ASP A 71 -5.86 -29.54 -21.35
CA ASP A 71 -6.87 -29.97 -20.38
C ASP A 71 -7.97 -30.87 -20.99
N GLU A 72 -8.07 -30.91 -22.32
CA GLU A 72 -9.04 -31.73 -23.03
C GLU A 72 -8.52 -33.15 -23.30
N MET A 73 -7.31 -33.48 -22.86
CA MET A 73 -6.66 -34.76 -23.09
C MET A 73 -7.50 -35.95 -22.59
N GLY A 74 -8.18 -35.82 -21.44
CA GLY A 74 -9.06 -36.87 -20.92
C GLY A 74 -10.24 -37.21 -21.84
N PHE A 75 -10.74 -36.24 -22.62
CA PHE A 75 -11.76 -36.51 -23.65
C PHE A 75 -11.17 -37.26 -24.83
N LEU A 76 -9.96 -36.89 -25.25
CA LEU A 76 -9.27 -37.53 -26.36
C LEU A 76 -8.82 -38.97 -26.03
N GLU A 77 -8.62 -39.31 -24.75
CA GLU A 77 -8.35 -40.68 -24.32
C GLU A 77 -9.51 -41.64 -24.59
N ASN A 78 -10.76 -41.17 -24.48
CA ASN A 78 -11.92 -41.97 -24.85
C ASN A 78 -11.92 -42.26 -26.35
N PHE A 79 -11.66 -41.24 -27.18
CA PHE A 79 -11.54 -41.43 -28.63
C PHE A 79 -10.40 -42.37 -28.99
N LYS A 80 -9.25 -42.28 -28.31
CA LYS A 80 -8.14 -43.21 -28.54
C LYS A 80 -8.55 -44.66 -28.33
N ARG A 81 -9.36 -44.94 -27.31
CA ARG A 81 -9.89 -46.29 -27.05
C ARG A 81 -10.82 -46.74 -28.16
N ASP A 82 -11.79 -45.91 -28.55
CA ASP A 82 -12.72 -46.26 -29.62
C ASP A 82 -12.03 -46.45 -30.98
N ILE A 83 -11.03 -45.63 -31.29
CA ILE A 83 -10.20 -45.76 -32.49
C ILE A 83 -9.36 -47.04 -32.44
N ALA A 84 -8.81 -47.41 -31.28
CA ALA A 84 -8.11 -48.68 -31.11
C ALA A 84 -9.05 -49.88 -31.32
N ASP A 85 -10.27 -49.84 -30.77
CA ASP A 85 -11.28 -50.86 -30.96
C ASP A 85 -11.67 -51.01 -32.44
N MET A 86 -11.85 -49.90 -33.16
CA MET A 86 -12.12 -49.90 -34.61
C MET A 86 -10.98 -50.55 -35.40
N SER A 87 -9.73 -50.23 -35.07
CA SER A 87 -8.55 -50.83 -35.69
C SER A 87 -8.50 -52.34 -35.43
N ALA A 88 -8.75 -52.78 -34.19
CA ALA A 88 -8.80 -54.19 -33.84
C ALA A 88 -9.89 -54.96 -34.59
N LEU A 89 -11.07 -54.35 -34.75
CA LEU A 89 -12.17 -54.92 -35.54
C LEU A 89 -11.78 -55.14 -37.01
N LEU A 90 -11.07 -54.19 -37.63
CA LEU A 90 -10.59 -54.33 -39.01
C LEU A 90 -9.53 -55.43 -39.17
N LEU A 91 -8.67 -55.61 -38.18
CA LEU A 91 -7.63 -56.64 -38.19
C LEU A 91 -8.18 -58.05 -38.01
N ALA A 92 -9.25 -58.21 -37.23
CA ALA A 92 -9.84 -59.52 -36.95
C ALA A 92 -10.60 -60.08 -38.17
N GLU A 93 -11.60 -59.36 -38.67
CA GLU A 93 -12.43 -59.80 -39.80
C GLU A 93 -12.99 -58.60 -40.59
N PRO A 94 -12.37 -58.21 -41.72
CA PRO A 94 -12.80 -57.06 -42.51
C PRO A 94 -14.02 -57.40 -43.39
N THR A 95 -15.19 -57.50 -42.76
CA THR A 95 -16.48 -57.76 -43.43
C THR A 95 -17.34 -56.50 -43.53
N ALA A 96 -18.39 -56.52 -44.35
CA ALA A 96 -19.36 -55.42 -44.42
C ALA A 96 -20.01 -55.10 -43.06
N ASN A 97 -20.28 -56.13 -42.25
CA ASN A 97 -20.81 -55.96 -40.88
C ASN A 97 -19.82 -55.23 -39.97
N THR A 98 -18.52 -55.53 -40.10
CA THR A 98 -17.45 -54.85 -39.37
C THR A 98 -17.39 -53.37 -39.70
N VAL A 99 -17.47 -53.02 -41.00
CA VAL A 99 -17.49 -51.63 -41.44
C VAL A 99 -18.75 -50.90 -40.95
N GLN A 100 -19.89 -51.58 -40.89
CA GLN A 100 -21.11 -51.01 -40.31
C GLN A 100 -20.97 -50.72 -38.80
N LYS A 101 -20.36 -51.63 -38.02
CA LYS A 101 -20.06 -51.38 -36.60
C LYS A 101 -19.12 -50.20 -36.40
N ILE A 102 -18.12 -50.07 -37.27
CA ILE A 102 -17.20 -48.93 -37.28
C ILE A 102 -17.96 -47.64 -37.56
N ASN A 103 -18.88 -47.65 -38.54
CA ASN A 103 -19.72 -46.50 -38.84
C ASN A 103 -20.57 -46.07 -37.63
N SER A 104 -21.18 -47.02 -36.91
CA SER A 104 -21.93 -46.71 -35.68
C SER A 104 -21.05 -46.08 -34.60
N LYS A 105 -19.83 -46.60 -34.37
CA LYS A 105 -18.89 -45.97 -33.43
C LYS A 105 -18.47 -44.56 -33.87
N ILE A 106 -18.31 -44.33 -35.17
CA ILE A 106 -18.00 -43.00 -35.70
C ILE A 106 -19.15 -42.03 -35.45
N GLU A 107 -20.39 -42.47 -35.65
CA GLU A 107 -21.59 -41.68 -35.34
C GLU A 107 -21.68 -41.33 -33.85
N GLU A 108 -21.36 -42.28 -32.96
CA GLU A 108 -21.27 -42.04 -31.52
C GLU A 108 -20.20 -41.00 -31.17
N ILE A 109 -18.99 -41.11 -31.73
CA ILE A 109 -17.92 -40.13 -31.53
C ILE A 109 -18.35 -38.75 -32.04
N ASN A 110 -18.91 -38.66 -33.24
CA ASN A 110 -19.35 -37.39 -33.81
C ASN A 110 -20.45 -36.73 -32.98
N SER A 111 -21.44 -37.51 -32.51
CA SER A 111 -22.47 -37.03 -31.59
C SER A 111 -21.86 -36.48 -30.29
N PHE A 112 -20.89 -37.20 -29.73
CA PHE A 112 -20.16 -36.75 -28.55
C PHE A 112 -19.41 -35.44 -28.78
N ILE A 113 -18.70 -35.32 -29.91
CA ILE A 113 -17.98 -34.10 -30.31
C ILE A 113 -18.94 -32.91 -30.41
N VAL A 114 -20.08 -33.08 -31.08
CA VAL A 114 -21.08 -32.03 -31.24
C VAL A 114 -21.58 -31.55 -29.87
N ASN A 115 -22.00 -32.49 -29.01
CA ASN A 115 -22.47 -32.17 -27.66
C ASN A 115 -21.39 -31.45 -26.83
N TYR A 116 -20.15 -31.94 -26.88
CA TYR A 116 -19.04 -31.30 -26.20
C TYR A 116 -18.80 -29.86 -26.69
N SER A 117 -18.82 -29.65 -28.00
CA SER A 117 -18.62 -28.32 -28.60
C SER A 117 -19.70 -27.33 -28.18
N GLU A 118 -20.95 -27.80 -28.06
CA GLU A 118 -22.08 -26.98 -27.62
C GLU A 118 -21.95 -26.63 -26.13
N ILE A 119 -21.63 -27.60 -25.28
CA ILE A 119 -21.39 -27.35 -23.84
C ILE A 119 -20.23 -26.36 -23.66
N LYS A 120 -19.13 -26.54 -24.40
CA LYS A 120 -17.98 -25.63 -24.37
C LYS A 120 -18.38 -24.21 -24.79
N ARG A 121 -19.21 -24.07 -25.83
CA ARG A 121 -19.73 -22.79 -26.29
C ARG A 121 -20.61 -22.12 -25.22
N LEU A 122 -21.57 -22.85 -24.65
CA LEU A 122 -22.47 -22.36 -23.60
C LEU A 122 -21.70 -21.97 -22.34
N PHE A 123 -20.74 -22.79 -21.92
CA PHE A 123 -19.88 -22.48 -20.79
C PHE A 123 -19.06 -21.21 -21.04
N LYS A 124 -18.48 -21.06 -22.24
CA LYS A 124 -17.77 -19.83 -22.61
C LYS A 124 -18.70 -18.61 -22.57
N GLU A 125 -19.92 -18.75 -23.08
CA GLU A 125 -20.90 -17.68 -23.10
C GLU A 125 -21.30 -17.25 -21.67
N LEU A 126 -21.59 -18.18 -20.77
CA LEU A 126 -21.94 -17.89 -19.38
C LEU A 126 -20.73 -17.37 -18.58
N SER A 127 -19.62 -18.09 -18.60
CA SER A 127 -18.46 -17.80 -17.76
C SER A 127 -17.63 -16.62 -18.24
N VAL A 128 -17.54 -16.39 -19.55
CA VAL A 128 -16.78 -15.24 -20.07
C VAL A 128 -17.69 -14.03 -20.21
N ASN A 129 -18.86 -14.14 -20.84
CA ASN A 129 -19.65 -12.94 -21.14
C ASN A 129 -20.43 -12.42 -19.94
N ALA A 130 -20.89 -13.28 -19.03
CA ALA A 130 -21.59 -12.81 -17.82
C ALA A 130 -20.60 -12.51 -16.68
N LEU A 131 -19.60 -13.36 -16.48
CA LEU A 131 -18.68 -13.21 -15.34
C LEU A 131 -17.60 -12.14 -15.58
N SER A 132 -17.09 -11.96 -16.80
CA SER A 132 -16.06 -10.94 -17.07
C SER A 132 -16.50 -9.50 -16.74
N PRO A 133 -17.69 -9.03 -17.15
CA PRO A 133 -18.13 -7.68 -16.78
C PRO A 133 -18.33 -7.56 -15.26
N ILE A 134 -18.87 -8.58 -14.59
CA ILE A 134 -19.04 -8.59 -13.13
C ILE A 134 -17.68 -8.51 -12.42
N VAL A 135 -16.69 -9.29 -12.86
CA VAL A 135 -15.32 -9.25 -12.31
C VAL A 135 -14.69 -7.88 -12.53
N ASN A 136 -14.89 -7.27 -13.70
CA ASN A 136 -14.39 -5.93 -13.98
C ASN A 136 -15.07 -4.86 -13.11
N GLU A 137 -16.38 -4.97 -12.90
CA GLU A 137 -17.15 -4.09 -12.02
C GLU A 137 -16.66 -4.21 -10.57
N VAL A 138 -16.55 -5.43 -10.05
CA VAL A 138 -16.02 -5.70 -8.69
C VAL A 138 -14.60 -5.17 -8.52
N ASN A 139 -13.73 -5.35 -9.53
CA ASN A 139 -12.37 -4.80 -9.48
C ASN A 139 -12.39 -3.27 -9.46
N THR A 140 -13.27 -2.63 -10.24
CA THR A 140 -13.42 -1.18 -10.28
C THR A 140 -13.95 -0.64 -8.94
N GLU A 141 -14.96 -1.30 -8.37
CA GLU A 141 -15.52 -0.95 -7.06
C GLU A 141 -14.50 -1.13 -5.94
N LEU A 142 -13.71 -2.21 -5.96
CA LEU A 142 -12.63 -2.45 -5.00
C LEU A 142 -11.55 -1.36 -5.06
N LEU A 143 -11.17 -0.91 -6.26
CA LEU A 143 -10.23 0.20 -6.44
C LEU A 143 -10.79 1.50 -5.87
N ASN A 144 -12.06 1.81 -6.16
CA ASN A 144 -12.74 2.99 -5.63
C ASN A 144 -12.86 2.95 -4.11
N PHE A 145 -13.22 1.79 -3.53
CA PHE A 145 -13.28 1.59 -2.09
C PHE A 145 -11.92 1.80 -1.42
N ARG A 146 -10.83 1.25 -1.99
CA ARG A 146 -9.48 1.46 -1.48
C ARG A 146 -9.10 2.95 -1.49
N ARG A 147 -9.44 3.67 -2.56
CA ARG A 147 -9.22 5.12 -2.66
C ARG A 147 -10.00 5.89 -1.60
N LEU A 148 -11.30 5.61 -1.46
CA LEU A 148 -12.16 6.24 -0.46
C LEU A 148 -11.69 5.98 0.97
N ARG A 149 -11.30 4.73 1.27
CA ARG A 149 -10.73 4.36 2.56
C ARG A 149 -9.46 5.14 2.87
N ASN A 150 -8.53 5.24 1.90
CA ASN A 150 -7.31 6.02 2.08
C ASN A 150 -7.62 7.50 2.35
N ILE A 151 -8.56 8.10 1.62
CA ILE A 151 -8.99 9.49 1.85
C ILE A 151 -9.57 9.65 3.27
N ALA A 152 -10.44 8.74 3.70
CA ALA A 152 -11.06 8.77 5.02
C ALA A 152 -10.04 8.60 6.16
N ASP A 153 -9.10 7.65 6.02
CA ASP A 153 -8.04 7.40 7.00
C ASP A 153 -7.10 8.63 7.11
N ASN A 154 -6.80 9.28 5.98
CA ASN A 154 -6.01 10.53 5.98
C ASN A 154 -6.76 11.70 6.60
N ALA A 155 -8.05 11.89 6.29
CA ALA A 155 -8.86 12.95 6.88
C ALA A 155 -8.98 12.82 8.40
N ARG A 156 -9.10 11.58 8.90
CA ARG A 156 -9.09 11.31 10.35
C ARG A 156 -7.75 11.68 10.98
N THR A 157 -6.65 11.41 10.30
CA THR A 157 -5.29 11.74 10.77
C THR A 157 -5.05 13.25 10.75
N GLU A 158 -5.53 13.94 9.70
CA GLU A 158 -5.46 15.39 9.57
C GLU A 158 -6.15 16.11 10.74
N ASN A 159 -7.33 15.65 11.14
CA ASN A 159 -8.08 16.22 12.26
C ASN A 159 -7.29 16.16 13.59
N ILE A 160 -6.47 15.11 13.79
CA ILE A 160 -5.62 14.98 14.99
C ILE A 160 -4.55 16.09 15.00
N TYR A 161 -3.89 16.33 13.87
CA TYR A 161 -2.87 17.39 13.78
C TYR A 161 -3.48 18.78 13.79
N ASP A 162 -4.63 18.99 13.15
CA ASP A 162 -5.35 20.27 13.17
C ASP A 162 -5.73 20.68 14.60
N ASN A 163 -6.27 19.74 15.39
CA ASN A 163 -6.54 19.95 16.81
C ASN A 163 -5.26 20.24 17.61
N ALA A 164 -4.15 19.59 17.30
CA ALA A 164 -2.87 19.84 17.95
C ALA A 164 -2.33 21.24 17.63
N VAL A 165 -2.39 21.67 16.36
CA VAL A 165 -2.00 23.03 15.93
C VAL A 165 -2.84 24.08 16.65
N ASN A 166 -4.16 23.92 16.66
CA ASN A 166 -5.06 24.86 17.35
C ASN A 166 -4.77 24.92 18.85
N LYS A 167 -4.50 23.78 19.50
CA LYS A 167 -4.13 23.72 20.91
C LYS A 167 -2.81 24.45 21.20
N TYR A 168 -1.77 24.22 20.39
CA TYR A 168 -0.46 24.82 20.63
C TYR A 168 -0.42 26.31 20.28
N ARG A 169 -1.12 26.75 19.23
CA ARG A 169 -1.30 28.18 18.94
C ARG A 169 -2.06 28.92 20.04
N GLY A 170 -3.11 28.31 20.60
CA GLY A 170 -3.82 28.90 21.74
C GLY A 170 -2.93 29.05 22.98
N LEU A 171 -2.04 28.07 23.23
CA LEU A 171 -1.03 28.15 24.29
C LEU A 171 -0.01 29.26 24.01
N GLU A 172 0.53 29.34 22.79
CA GLU A 172 1.44 30.42 22.36
C GLU A 172 0.82 31.80 22.62
N GLU A 173 -0.41 32.04 22.16
CA GLU A 173 -1.10 33.31 22.34
C GLU A 173 -1.31 33.65 23.82
N SER A 174 -1.65 32.65 24.64
CA SER A 174 -1.82 32.82 26.08
C SER A 174 -0.51 33.24 26.75
N TYR A 175 0.61 32.57 26.45
CA TYR A 175 1.93 32.92 27.01
C TYR A 175 2.45 34.26 26.48
N ARG A 176 2.16 34.60 25.23
CA ARG A 176 2.46 35.93 24.67
C ARG A 176 1.67 37.03 25.38
N SER A 177 0.41 36.77 25.70
CA SER A 177 -0.40 37.67 26.51
C SER A 177 0.16 37.83 27.94
N TYR A 178 0.54 36.73 28.60
CA TYR A 178 1.20 36.79 29.92
C TYR A 178 2.52 37.56 29.90
N PHE A 179 3.30 37.46 28.81
CA PHE A 179 4.50 38.27 28.63
C PHE A 179 4.17 39.78 28.61
N TYR A 180 3.20 40.22 27.81
CA TYR A 180 2.81 41.63 27.74
C TYR A 180 2.21 42.15 29.05
N TRP A 181 1.36 41.35 29.70
CA TRP A 181 0.83 41.66 31.03
C TRP A 181 1.93 41.74 32.09
N GLY A 182 2.86 40.79 32.10
CA GLY A 182 4.00 40.77 33.02
C GLY A 182 4.92 41.99 32.84
N LEU A 183 5.19 42.39 31.60
CA LEU A 183 5.94 43.60 31.28
C LEU A 183 5.21 44.85 31.80
N GLY A 184 3.90 44.94 31.58
CA GLY A 184 3.06 46.04 32.06
C GLY A 184 3.05 46.14 33.59
N VAL A 185 2.86 45.01 34.30
CA VAL A 185 2.89 44.95 35.76
C VAL A 185 4.26 45.33 36.30
N LEU A 186 5.35 44.84 35.72
CA LEU A 186 6.72 45.18 36.14
C LEU A 186 7.00 46.68 35.96
N LEU A 187 6.57 47.27 34.85
CA LEU A 187 6.73 48.70 34.58
C LEU A 187 5.90 49.53 35.56
N CYS A 188 4.63 49.18 35.78
CA CYS A 188 3.76 49.84 36.75
C CYS A 188 4.31 49.76 38.18
N LEU A 189 4.80 48.59 38.60
CA LEU A 189 5.42 48.42 39.93
C LEU A 189 6.72 49.23 40.05
N SER A 190 7.57 49.25 39.02
CA SER A 190 8.82 50.01 39.00
C SER A 190 8.57 51.52 39.08
N VAL A 191 7.60 52.05 38.33
CA VAL A 191 7.20 53.46 38.36
C VAL A 191 6.49 53.80 39.67
N GLY A 192 5.61 52.93 40.18
CA GLY A 192 4.93 53.12 41.46
C GLY A 192 5.91 53.18 42.64
N LEU A 193 6.91 52.30 42.66
CA LEU A 193 8.00 52.34 43.64
C LEU A 193 8.83 53.64 43.55
N LEU A 194 9.01 54.19 42.35
CA LEU A 194 9.69 55.48 42.17
C LEU A 194 8.89 56.65 42.73
N THR A 195 7.57 56.71 42.48
CA THR A 195 6.71 57.79 42.97
C THR A 195 6.48 57.72 44.48
N LEU A 196 6.43 56.51 45.04
CA LEU A 196 6.18 56.27 46.47
C LEU A 196 7.45 56.30 47.34
N LYS A 197 8.62 56.48 46.73
CA LYS A 197 9.90 56.59 47.44
C LYS A 197 9.86 57.64 48.56
N GLN A 198 9.23 58.78 48.30
CA GLN A 198 9.20 59.91 49.24
C GLN A 198 8.39 59.61 50.52
N GLU A 199 7.41 58.72 50.43
CA GLU A 199 6.55 58.32 51.55
C GLU A 199 7.05 57.05 52.26
N LEU A 200 7.60 56.06 51.53
CA LEU A 200 8.02 54.77 52.11
C LEU A 200 9.38 54.79 52.81
N VAL A 201 10.36 55.55 52.29
CA VAL A 201 11.72 55.61 52.87
C VAL A 201 11.76 56.24 54.28
N PRO A 202 10.93 57.24 54.64
CA PRO A 202 10.91 57.73 56.01
C PRO A 202 10.08 56.89 56.99
N HIS A 203 9.14 56.05 56.54
CA HIS A 203 8.16 55.37 57.41
C HIS A 203 8.31 53.84 57.53
N LEU A 204 8.85 53.14 56.52
CA LEU A 204 8.80 51.66 56.47
C LEU A 204 10.13 50.97 56.14
N PHE A 205 11.06 51.62 55.44
CA PHE A 205 12.31 50.99 54.99
C PHE A 205 13.51 51.91 55.12
N SER A 206 14.66 51.37 55.51
CA SER A 206 15.93 52.07 55.33
C SER A 206 16.23 52.24 53.83
N THR A 207 16.96 53.30 53.46
CA THR A 207 17.38 53.56 52.06
C THR A 207 18.01 52.33 51.40
N ILE A 208 18.78 51.55 52.16
CA ILE A 208 19.46 50.33 51.67
C ILE A 208 18.45 49.21 51.35
N GLU A 209 17.46 49.00 52.22
CA GLU A 209 16.43 47.95 52.04
C GLU A 209 15.52 48.27 50.84
N PHE A 210 15.20 49.55 50.63
CA PHE A 210 14.44 49.99 49.46
C PHE A 210 15.15 49.66 48.13
N TRP A 211 16.46 49.92 48.06
CA TRP A 211 17.26 49.57 46.88
C TRP A 211 17.37 48.05 46.69
N ALA A 212 17.52 47.28 47.78
CA ALA A 212 17.55 45.81 47.73
C ALA A 212 16.23 45.22 47.19
N VAL A 213 15.07 45.71 47.66
CA VAL A 213 13.75 45.27 47.16
C VAL A 213 13.60 45.60 45.66
N LYS A 214 14.02 46.79 45.23
CA LYS A 214 13.94 47.19 43.82
C LYS A 214 14.80 46.30 42.92
N VAL A 215 16.04 45.99 43.34
CA VAL A 215 16.93 45.10 42.58
C VAL A 215 16.38 43.67 42.55
N SER A 216 15.86 43.16 43.67
CA SER A 216 15.24 41.83 43.72
C SER A 216 14.01 41.73 42.82
N LEU A 217 13.13 42.74 42.83
CA LEU A 217 11.96 42.82 41.96
C LEU A 217 12.35 42.84 40.48
N LEU A 218 13.40 43.58 40.12
CA LEU A 218 13.90 43.65 38.75
C LEU A 218 14.45 42.28 38.30
N LEU A 219 15.18 41.59 39.18
CA LEU A 219 15.74 40.28 38.90
C LEU A 219 14.64 39.23 38.71
N VAL A 220 13.64 39.19 39.60
CA VAL A 220 12.46 38.31 39.47
C VAL A 220 11.63 38.67 38.23
N GLY A 221 11.49 39.97 37.92
CA GLY A 221 10.80 40.44 36.74
C GLY A 221 11.46 39.95 35.44
N ILE A 222 12.79 40.09 35.33
CA ILE A 222 13.55 39.63 34.17
C ILE A 222 13.44 38.11 34.00
N THR A 223 13.55 37.33 35.09
CA THR A 223 13.45 35.87 34.99
C THR A 223 12.05 35.42 34.56
N LEU A 224 11.00 36.04 35.09
CA LEU A 224 9.60 35.74 34.73
C LEU A 224 9.29 36.11 33.26
N ILE A 225 9.73 37.29 32.81
CA ILE A 225 9.57 37.75 31.43
C ILE A 225 10.34 36.85 30.46
N SER A 226 11.57 36.47 30.81
CA SER A 226 12.39 35.54 30.02
C SER A 226 11.74 34.16 29.92
N TYR A 227 11.15 33.68 31.01
CA TYR A 227 10.43 32.42 31.04
C TYR A 227 9.21 32.43 30.10
N PHE A 228 8.35 33.45 30.17
CA PHE A 228 7.17 33.54 29.30
C PHE A 228 7.52 33.68 27.83
N LEU A 229 8.53 34.49 27.50
CA LEU A 229 8.99 34.66 26.12
C LEU A 229 9.49 33.33 25.53
N LYS A 230 10.24 32.57 26.33
CA LYS A 230 10.76 31.27 25.90
C LYS A 230 9.67 30.22 25.77
N GLN A 231 8.72 30.20 26.70
CA GLN A 231 7.59 29.27 26.65
C GLN A 231 6.70 29.56 25.43
N SER A 232 6.49 30.83 25.09
CA SER A 232 5.80 31.24 23.87
C SER A 232 6.54 30.73 22.61
N ALA A 233 7.85 30.96 22.52
CA ALA A 233 8.65 30.50 21.38
C ALA A 233 8.69 28.97 21.25
N HIS A 234 8.66 28.25 22.38
CA HIS A 234 8.55 26.79 22.41
C HIS A 234 7.24 26.30 21.80
N TYR A 235 6.11 26.83 22.27
CA TYR A 235 4.80 26.44 21.75
C TYR A 235 4.58 26.86 20.29
N GLN A 236 5.14 28.00 19.86
CA GLN A 236 5.14 28.40 18.46
C GLN A 236 5.85 27.37 17.58
N ARG A 237 7.07 26.97 17.96
CA ARG A 237 7.83 25.93 17.23
C ARG A 237 7.09 24.59 17.20
N LEU A 238 6.42 24.22 18.30
CA LEU A 238 5.64 22.99 18.36
C LEU A 238 4.40 23.07 17.46
N ALA A 239 3.72 24.21 17.41
CA ALA A 239 2.62 24.45 16.49
C ALA A 239 3.07 24.36 15.03
N ASP A 240 4.20 25.00 14.68
CA ASP A 240 4.75 24.99 13.33
C ASP A 240 5.17 23.58 12.88
N GLN A 241 5.76 22.78 13.76
CA GLN A 241 6.09 21.38 13.47
C GLN A 241 4.85 20.52 13.20
N ASN A 242 3.79 20.69 13.99
CA ASN A 242 2.54 19.98 13.78
C ASN A 242 1.84 20.43 12.50
N TYR A 243 1.88 21.73 12.20
CA TYR A 243 1.34 22.29 10.97
C TYR A 243 2.08 21.79 9.73
N GLN A 244 3.41 21.75 9.78
CA GLN A 244 4.21 21.16 8.70
C GLN A 244 3.83 19.68 8.50
N THR A 245 3.73 18.91 9.58
CA THR A 245 3.35 17.49 9.51
C THR A 245 1.93 17.31 8.93
N GLN A 246 0.99 18.19 9.30
CA GLN A 246 -0.37 18.20 8.76
C GLN A 246 -0.36 18.39 7.24
N VAL A 247 0.34 19.42 6.74
CA VAL A 247 0.43 19.72 5.31
C VAL A 247 1.16 18.60 4.55
N GLU A 248 2.20 18.02 5.14
CA GLU A 248 2.91 16.86 4.57
C GLU A 248 1.99 15.64 4.45
N LEU A 249 1.16 15.37 5.45
CA LEU A 249 0.17 14.28 5.41
C LEU A 249 -0.97 14.55 4.43
N GLN A 250 -1.38 15.80 4.22
CA GLN A 250 -2.34 16.18 3.18
C GLN A 250 -1.77 15.98 1.77
N ALA A 251 -0.49 16.30 1.56
CA ALA A 251 0.19 16.13 0.27
C ALA A 251 0.57 14.67 -0.02
N TYR A 252 0.66 13.84 1.02
CA TYR A 252 1.14 12.46 0.95
C TYR A 252 0.39 11.55 -0.06
N PRO A 253 -0.95 11.56 -0.18
CA PRO A 253 -1.66 10.68 -1.09
C PRO A 253 -1.39 11.03 -2.55
N SER A 254 -1.36 12.32 -2.86
CA SER A 254 -1.02 12.82 -4.20
C SER A 254 0.42 12.48 -4.58
N PHE A 255 1.35 12.53 -3.62
CA PHE A 255 2.73 12.11 -3.83
C PHE A 255 2.84 10.59 -4.08
N MET A 256 2.16 9.78 -3.28
CA MET A 256 2.14 8.32 -3.43
C MET A 256 1.51 7.84 -4.74
N GLU A 257 0.51 8.55 -5.28
CA GLU A 257 -0.08 8.24 -6.60
C GLU A 257 0.90 8.46 -7.75
N SER A 258 1.90 9.33 -7.57
CA SER A 258 2.92 9.63 -8.61
C SER A 258 4.10 8.65 -8.63
N ILE A 259 4.19 7.73 -7.66
CA ILE A 259 5.33 6.81 -7.49
C ILE A 259 4.98 5.42 -8.03
N PRO A 260 5.88 4.77 -8.78
CA PRO A 260 5.70 3.38 -9.23
C PRO A 260 5.47 2.43 -8.05
N THR A 261 4.57 1.45 -8.22
CA THR A 261 4.17 0.51 -7.16
C THR A 261 5.32 -0.30 -6.55
N GLU A 262 6.43 -0.48 -7.27
CA GLU A 262 7.63 -1.17 -6.77
C GLU A 262 8.41 -0.35 -5.74
N GLU A 263 8.40 0.99 -5.84
CA GLU A 263 9.16 1.87 -4.95
C GLU A 263 8.31 2.40 -3.77
N ALA A 264 6.98 2.31 -3.88
CA ALA A 264 6.06 2.78 -2.83
C ALA A 264 6.27 2.11 -1.47
N ALA A 265 6.72 0.84 -1.44
CA ALA A 265 7.03 0.13 -0.20
C ALA A 265 8.27 0.70 0.49
N THR A 266 9.28 1.08 -0.29
CA THR A 266 10.54 1.67 0.19
C THR A 266 10.28 3.05 0.77
N VAL A 267 9.50 3.88 0.07
CA VAL A 267 9.15 5.22 0.55
C VAL A 267 8.31 5.16 1.83
N ARG A 268 7.36 4.23 1.94
CA ARG A 268 6.62 4.00 3.20
C ARG A 268 7.54 3.63 4.36
N LYS A 269 8.56 2.80 4.12
CA LYS A 269 9.53 2.40 5.14
C LYS A 269 10.38 3.58 5.61
N GLU A 270 10.87 4.40 4.69
CA GLU A 270 11.67 5.59 5.03
C GLU A 270 10.86 6.63 5.80
N LEU A 271 9.62 6.89 5.37
CA LEU A 271 8.74 7.82 6.07
C LEU A 271 8.35 7.28 7.45
N ALA A 272 8.09 5.97 7.58
CA ALA A 272 7.81 5.38 8.87
C ALA A 272 8.95 5.62 9.88
N LEU A 273 10.21 5.50 9.43
CA LEU A 273 11.38 5.80 10.27
C LEU A 273 11.53 7.29 10.60
N LYS A 274 11.06 8.19 9.71
CA LYS A 274 11.13 9.64 9.91
C LYS A 274 10.07 10.17 10.87
N TYR A 275 8.86 9.60 10.84
CA TYR A 275 7.71 10.09 11.63
C TYR A 275 7.43 9.25 12.88
N PHE A 276 7.72 7.94 12.89
CA PHE A 276 7.54 7.10 14.08
C PHE A 276 8.88 6.93 14.83
N GLY A 277 8.87 7.20 16.14
CA GLY A 277 10.05 7.05 16.99
C GLY A 277 10.94 8.29 17.09
N ARG A 278 10.49 9.46 16.60
CA ARG A 278 11.16 10.73 16.89
C ARG A 278 11.10 10.98 18.40
N GLU A 279 12.25 11.14 19.05
CA GLU A 279 12.32 11.60 20.43
C GLU A 279 11.59 12.96 20.52
N ILE A 280 10.63 13.04 21.43
CA ILE A 280 9.91 14.28 21.72
C ILE A 280 10.94 15.25 22.31
N ASP A 281 11.48 16.10 21.44
CA ASP A 281 12.05 17.40 21.80
C ASP A 281 13.24 17.38 22.79
N GLY A 282 14.31 16.68 22.42
CA GLY A 282 15.62 16.86 23.07
C GLY A 282 16.21 18.26 22.88
N ALA A 283 15.74 19.03 21.89
CA ALA A 283 16.22 20.37 21.58
C ALA A 283 15.65 21.44 22.53
N ALA A 284 14.34 21.44 22.82
CA ALA A 284 13.75 22.40 23.75
C ALA A 284 14.23 22.22 25.19
N HIS A 285 14.37 20.98 25.66
CA HIS A 285 14.92 20.71 27.00
C HIS A 285 16.40 21.12 27.12
N LYS A 286 17.18 20.95 26.05
CA LYS A 286 18.59 21.37 26.00
C LYS A 286 18.72 22.89 25.94
N GLU A 287 17.89 23.59 25.17
CA GLU A 287 17.84 25.05 25.19
C GLU A 287 17.35 25.59 26.54
N MET A 288 16.38 24.94 27.20
CA MET A 288 15.94 25.25 28.59
C MET A 288 17.09 25.17 29.59
N SER A 289 17.83 24.06 29.56
CA SER A 289 18.99 23.82 30.41
C SER A 289 20.12 24.83 30.17
N ASN A 290 20.42 25.15 28.91
CA ASN A 290 21.47 26.09 28.55
C ASN A 290 21.19 27.51 29.06
N LEU A 291 19.94 27.97 29.04
CA LEU A 291 19.59 29.32 29.49
C LEU A 291 19.55 29.45 31.02
N ILE A 292 19.16 28.39 31.75
CA ILE A 292 19.29 28.36 33.22
C ILE A 292 20.79 28.40 33.58
N SER A 293 21.61 27.65 32.84
CA SER A 293 23.06 27.69 33.00
C SER A 293 23.65 29.07 32.68
N ASP A 294 23.22 29.71 31.58
CA ASP A 294 23.69 31.03 31.17
C ASP A 294 23.21 32.13 32.13
N GLN A 295 21.99 32.05 32.66
CA GLN A 295 21.50 32.98 33.68
C GLN A 295 22.24 32.77 35.02
N MET A 296 22.49 31.53 35.44
CA MET A 296 23.28 31.25 36.64
C MET A 296 24.73 31.75 36.48
N LYS A 297 25.32 31.55 35.30
CA LYS A 297 26.69 31.99 34.98
C LYS A 297 26.77 33.51 34.95
N SER A 298 25.87 34.18 34.23
CA SER A 298 25.81 35.64 34.15
C SER A 298 25.53 36.28 35.52
N THR A 299 24.62 35.70 36.32
CA THR A 299 24.36 36.17 37.70
C THR A 299 25.58 35.98 38.59
N THR A 300 26.31 34.86 38.44
CA THR A 300 27.55 34.60 39.20
C THR A 300 28.67 35.56 38.81
N GLU A 301 28.84 35.84 37.52
CA GLU A 301 29.82 36.80 37.01
C GLU A 301 29.48 38.23 37.45
N MET A 302 28.21 38.61 37.44
CA MET A 302 27.74 39.90 37.95
C MET A 302 27.95 40.06 39.46
N VAL A 303 27.69 39.01 40.26
CA VAL A 303 27.94 39.02 41.72
C VAL A 303 29.43 39.08 42.01
N LYS A 304 30.27 38.37 41.25
CA LYS A 304 31.73 38.47 41.35
C LYS A 304 32.23 39.88 41.03
N ALA A 305 31.82 40.45 39.90
CA ALA A 305 32.20 41.80 39.49
C ALA A 305 31.76 42.85 40.52
N THR A 306 30.57 42.71 41.10
CA THR A 306 30.07 43.60 42.15
C THR A 306 30.87 43.46 43.45
N THR A 307 31.26 42.23 43.81
CA THR A 307 32.08 41.95 45.00
C THR A 307 33.50 42.51 44.85
N GLU A 308 34.10 42.36 43.66
CA GLU A 308 35.41 42.94 43.33
C GLU A 308 35.37 44.47 43.33
N ALA A 309 34.31 45.08 42.79
CA ALA A 309 34.12 46.53 42.83
C ALA A 309 33.97 47.07 44.27
N ILE A 310 33.21 46.38 45.13
CA ILE A 310 33.05 46.75 46.54
C ILE A 310 34.38 46.60 47.30
N LYS A 311 35.17 45.56 46.99
CA LYS A 311 36.49 45.34 47.61
C LYS A 311 37.48 46.44 47.21
N ASN A 312 37.42 46.90 45.96
CA ASN A 312 38.26 47.99 45.45
C ASN A 312 37.83 49.39 45.95
N LEU A 313 36.59 49.56 46.43
CA LEU A 313 36.09 50.82 47.02
C LEU A 313 36.35 50.96 48.53
N LYS A 314 36.72 49.87 49.21
CA LYS A 314 37.08 49.86 50.65
C LYS A 314 38.59 49.83 50.90
N GLY A 315 39.39 49.98 49.84
CA GLY A 315 40.84 50.15 49.89
C GLY A 315 41.24 51.60 49.66
#